data_AF-A0A2W7VUZ1-F1
#
_entry.id   AF-A0A2W7VUZ1-F1
#
_cell.length_a   1.000
_cell.length_b   1.000
_cell.length_c   1.000
_cell.angle_alpha   90.00
_cell.angle_beta   90.00
_cell.angle_gamma   90.00
#
_symmetry.space_group_name_H-M   'P 1'
#
loop_
_entity.id
_entity.type
_entity.pdbx_description
1 polymer ?
#
loop_
_entity_poly.entity_id
_entity_poly.type
_entity_poly.pdbx_seq_one_letter_code
_entity_poly.pdbx_strand_id
1 'polypeptide(L)' 'AAVLALIAAGASAPEILDQFLDEKEGNHTTAYRDGAGIWTICRGAILVDGKPVVPGMKLSKEKCDRVNAIERDKALAWV' A
#
# COMPACT_ATOMS: atom_id res chain seq x y z
N ALA A 1 -18.24 -2.67 5.10
CA ALA A 1 -17.24 -1.58 5.13
C ALA A 1 -16.40 -1.76 6.39
N ALA A 2 -15.24 -2.39 6.27
CA ALA A 2 -14.36 -2.60 7.43
C ALA A 2 -13.88 -1.25 7.98
N VAL A 3 -13.70 -0.27 7.11
CA VAL A 3 -13.35 1.12 7.48
C VAL A 3 -14.40 1.77 8.41
N LEU A 4 -15.71 1.64 8.11
CA LEU A 4 -16.76 2.21 8.98
C LEU A 4 -16.77 1.56 10.37
N ALA A 5 -16.48 0.27 10.44
CA ALA A 5 -16.38 -0.45 11.71
C ALA A 5 -15.15 0.02 12.51
N LEU A 6 -14.01 0.24 11.87
CA LEU A 6 -12.79 0.76 12.52
C LEU A 6 -13.00 2.18 13.07
N ILE A 7 -13.69 3.04 12.33
CA ILE A 7 -14.05 4.39 12.81
C ILE A 7 -14.94 4.29 14.05
N ALA A 8 -15.98 3.46 14.01
CA ALA A 8 -16.87 3.26 15.16
C ALA A 8 -16.15 2.66 16.38
N ALA A 9 -15.12 1.84 16.15
CA ALA A 9 -14.30 1.25 17.20
C ALA A 9 -13.20 2.21 17.75
N GLY A 10 -13.04 3.41 17.17
CA GLY A 10 -12.00 4.34 17.58
C GLY A 10 -10.59 3.89 17.22
N ALA A 11 -10.42 3.16 16.11
CA ALA A 11 -9.12 2.73 15.62
C ALA A 11 -8.22 3.94 15.28
N SER A 12 -6.92 3.72 15.32
CA SER A 12 -5.93 4.76 15.01
C SER A 12 -5.94 5.13 13.52
N ALA A 13 -5.44 6.33 13.18
CA ALA A 13 -5.34 6.77 11.79
C ALA A 13 -4.54 5.80 10.89
N PRO A 14 -3.41 5.21 11.34
CA PRO A 14 -2.73 4.17 10.56
C PRO A 14 -3.59 2.94 10.24
N GLU A 15 -4.34 2.43 11.23
CA GLU A 15 -5.18 1.24 11.04
C GLU A 15 -6.34 1.50 10.07
N ILE A 16 -6.97 2.67 10.21
CA ILE A 16 -8.05 3.09 9.31
C ILE A 16 -7.53 3.25 7.88
N LEU A 17 -6.37 3.90 7.72
CA LEU A 17 -5.78 4.13 6.40
C LEU A 17 -5.32 2.82 5.76
N ASP A 18 -4.68 1.92 6.52
CA ASP A 18 -4.31 0.59 6.00
C ASP A 18 -5.53 -0.18 5.51
N GLN A 19 -6.60 -0.22 6.29
CA GLN A 19 -7.81 -0.94 5.90
C GLN A 19 -8.47 -0.31 4.68
N PHE A 20 -8.48 1.02 4.59
CA PHE A 20 -9.01 1.72 3.43
C PHE A 20 -8.21 1.41 2.17
N LEU A 21 -6.87 1.48 2.24
CA LEU A 21 -6.00 1.18 1.11
C LEU A 21 -6.10 -0.29 0.71
N ASP A 22 -6.19 -1.22 1.65
CA ASP A 22 -6.40 -2.64 1.33
C ASP A 22 -7.76 -2.86 0.61
N GLU A 23 -8.82 -2.14 0.98
CA GLU A 23 -10.12 -2.20 0.30
C GLU A 23 -10.10 -1.57 -1.09
N LYS A 24 -9.29 -0.54 -1.33
CA LYS A 24 -9.29 0.24 -2.58
C LYS A 24 -8.25 -0.20 -3.59
N GLU A 25 -7.07 -0.59 -3.12
CA GLU A 25 -5.89 -0.81 -3.95
C GLU A 25 -5.46 -2.29 -3.94
N GLY A 26 -5.81 -3.04 -2.89
CA GLY A 26 -5.33 -4.42 -2.70
C GLY A 26 -3.83 -4.49 -2.41
N ASN A 27 -3.27 -5.69 -2.24
CA ASN A 27 -1.83 -5.85 -1.96
C ASN A 27 -1.22 -6.98 -2.80
N HIS A 28 -0.41 -6.61 -3.79
CA HIS A 28 0.12 -7.53 -4.80
C HIS A 28 1.63 -7.74 -4.65
N THR A 29 2.05 -8.98 -4.38
CA THR A 29 3.48 -9.32 -4.23
C THR A 29 4.26 -9.43 -5.54
N THR A 30 3.58 -9.34 -6.69
CA THR A 30 4.17 -9.35 -8.02
C THR A 30 3.83 -8.03 -8.72
N ALA A 31 4.81 -7.44 -9.40
CA ALA A 31 4.61 -6.20 -10.14
C ALA A 31 3.52 -6.33 -11.21
N TYR A 32 2.69 -5.31 -11.32
CA TYR A 32 1.59 -5.20 -12.27
C TYR A 32 1.61 -3.82 -12.96
N ARG A 33 0.88 -3.70 -14.07
CA ARG A 33 0.61 -2.40 -14.70
C ARG A 33 -0.66 -1.83 -14.08
N ASP A 34 -0.58 -0.64 -13.50
CA ASP A 34 -1.76 0.06 -13.01
C ASP A 34 -2.59 0.68 -14.17
N GLY A 35 -3.66 1.40 -13.82
CA GLY A 35 -4.55 2.05 -14.78
C GLY A 35 -3.89 3.15 -15.64
N ALA A 36 -2.74 3.67 -15.21
CA ALA A 36 -1.92 4.62 -15.99
C ALA A 36 -0.82 3.92 -16.80
N GLY A 37 -0.73 2.58 -16.72
CA GLY A 37 0.30 1.80 -17.37
C GLY A 37 1.67 1.93 -16.70
N ILE A 38 1.76 2.31 -15.42
CA ILE A 38 3.02 2.35 -14.66
C ILE A 38 3.25 0.99 -13.99
N TRP A 39 4.51 0.57 -13.89
CA TRP A 39 4.86 -0.64 -13.15
C TRP A 39 4.80 -0.37 -11.66
N THR A 40 4.00 -1.17 -10.97
CA THR A 40 3.55 -0.91 -9.61
C THR A 40 3.49 -2.24 -8.83
N ILE A 41 3.72 -2.20 -7.51
CA ILE A 41 3.73 -3.41 -6.65
C ILE A 41 3.17 -3.09 -5.25
N CYS A 42 2.84 -4.13 -4.48
CA CYS A 42 2.23 -4.04 -3.15
C CYS A 42 0.91 -3.26 -3.22
N ARG A 43 0.75 -2.19 -2.43
CA ARG A 43 -0.36 -1.22 -2.48
C ARG A 43 0.01 0.00 -3.32
N GLY A 44 0.24 -0.17 -4.62
CA GLY A 44 0.47 1.01 -5.47
C GLY A 44 1.89 1.61 -5.46
N ALA A 45 2.89 0.93 -4.88
CA ALA A 45 4.26 1.45 -4.83
C ALA A 45 4.96 1.39 -6.20
N ILE A 46 5.53 2.51 -6.64
CA ILE A 46 6.32 2.64 -7.88
C ILE A 46 7.84 2.63 -7.64
N LEU A 47 8.26 2.83 -6.38
CA LEU A 47 9.63 2.74 -5.92
C LEU A 47 9.72 1.73 -4.76
N VAL A 48 10.74 0.88 -4.80
CA VAL A 48 11.09 -0.02 -3.69
C VAL A 48 12.58 0.15 -3.39
N ASP A 49 12.90 0.50 -2.15
CA ASP A 49 14.28 0.81 -1.72
C ASP A 49 14.98 1.86 -2.61
N GLY A 50 14.21 2.86 -3.06
CA GLY A 50 14.70 3.93 -3.95
C GLY A 50 14.88 3.53 -5.41
N LYS A 51 14.50 2.32 -5.81
CA LYS A 51 14.62 1.83 -7.20
C LYS A 51 13.23 1.70 -7.85
N PRO A 52 13.09 2.02 -9.15
CA PRO A 52 11.85 1.79 -9.88
C PRO A 52 11.42 0.33 -9.86
N VAL A 53 10.10 0.11 -9.77
CA VAL A 53 9.50 -1.20 -10.00
C VAL A 53 9.60 -1.55 -11.49
N VAL A 54 9.97 -2.79 -11.78
CA VAL A 54 10.22 -3.29 -13.15
C VAL A 54 9.40 -4.55 -13.43
N PRO A 55 9.17 -4.91 -14.71
CA PRO A 55 8.45 -6.14 -15.04
C PRO A 55 9.10 -7.37 -14.39
N GLY A 56 8.27 -8.26 -13.85
CA GLY A 56 8.73 -9.50 -13.21
C GLY A 56 9.29 -9.33 -11.79
N MET A 57 9.35 -8.11 -11.25
CA MET A 57 9.70 -7.89 -9.85
C MET A 57 8.69 -8.60 -8.94
N LYS A 58 9.19 -9.34 -7.94
CA LYS A 58 8.40 -10.05 -6.93
C LYS A 58 9.00 -9.82 -5.56
N LEU A 59 8.14 -9.57 -4.57
CA LEU A 59 8.51 -9.35 -3.18
C LEU A 59 7.89 -10.42 -2.28
N SER A 60 8.45 -10.59 -1.08
CA SER A 60 7.74 -11.34 -0.04
C SER A 60 6.59 -10.49 0.51
N LYS A 61 5.65 -11.14 1.20
CA LYS A 61 4.56 -10.44 1.87
C LYS A 61 5.10 -9.47 2.92
N GLU A 62 6.07 -9.90 3.73
CA GLU A 62 6.67 -9.06 4.77
C GLU A 62 7.39 -7.84 4.19
N LYS A 63 7.98 -7.97 2.99
CA LYS A 63 8.60 -6.82 2.32
C LYS A 63 7.54 -5.84 1.83
N CYS A 64 6.42 -6.31 1.28
CA CYS A 64 5.30 -5.42 0.96
C CYS A 64 4.73 -4.73 2.19
N ASP A 65 4.59 -5.43 3.32
CA ASP A 65 4.08 -4.82 4.56
C ASP A 65 4.99 -3.66 5.02
N ARG A 66 6.32 -3.81 4.89
CA ARG A 66 7.28 -2.72 5.17
C ARG A 66 7.17 -1.56 4.20
N VAL A 67 7.06 -1.85 2.89
CA VAL A 67 6.89 -0.80 1.86
C VAL A 67 5.59 -0.03 2.11
N ASN A 68 4.49 -0.75 2.34
CA ASN A 68 3.18 -0.17 2.60
C ASN A 68 3.19 0.69 3.87
N ALA A 69 3.89 0.24 4.93
CA ALA A 69 4.03 1.04 6.14
C ALA A 69 4.77 2.36 5.89
N ILE A 70 5.88 2.32 5.13
CA ILE A 70 6.64 3.53 4.79
C ILE A 70 5.77 4.52 3.99
N GLU A 71 5.06 4.05 2.96
CA GLU A 71 4.21 4.93 2.13
C GLU A 71 3.01 5.47 2.91
N ARG A 72 2.39 4.66 3.78
CA ARG A 72 1.33 5.11 4.69
C ARG A 72 1.83 6.19 5.65
N ASP A 73 2.98 5.98 6.28
CA ASP A 73 3.53 6.92 7.25
C ASP A 73 3.92 8.24 6.57
N LYS A 74 4.39 8.19 5.32
CA LYS A 74 4.55 9.39 4.49
C LYS A 74 3.21 10.07 4.26
N ALA A 75 2.17 9.36 3.82
CA ALA A 75 0.86 9.96 3.58
C ALA A 75 0.27 10.64 4.84
N LEU A 76 0.45 10.02 6.00
CA LEU A 76 0.01 10.58 7.29
C LEU A 76 0.85 11.77 7.76
N ALA A 77 2.11 11.89 7.35
CA ALA A 77 2.94 13.04 7.71
C ALA A 77 2.57 14.32 6.93
N TRP A 78 1.77 14.20 5.87
CA TRP A 78 1.32 15.33 5.06
C TRP A 78 0.00 15.96 5.53
N VAL A 79 -0.68 15.32 6.48
CA VAL A 79 -1.92 15.84 7.11
C VAL A 79 -1.63 16.52 8.43
#